data_AF-A0A2V6ZJD5-F1
#
_entry.id   AF-A0A2V6ZJD5-F1
#
_cell.length_a   1.000
_cell.length_b   1.000
_cell.length_c   1.000
_cell.angle_alpha   90.00
_cell.angle_beta   90.00
_cell.angle_gamma   90.00
#
_symmetry.space_group_name_H-M   'P 1'
#
loop_
_entity.id
_entity.type
_entity.pdbx_description
1 polymer ?
#
loop_
_entity_poly.entity_id
_entity_poly.type
_entity_poly.pdbx_seq_one_letter_code
_entity_poly.pdbx_strand_id
1 'polypeptide(L)'
;MLLRLPGEEALYTASPAADLARRYRVAFVPGMLADCVGTMVRPFGGVERDLAQAGVDVYYLPVAGRGTSAANAERLARQMAALPDDPRPLIVFAHSKGLPDLLELVARHPAKAHHIAAIVSVAGAVQGSLLADELRSEYRVLLSSLPLLCEPGTGEEIDDVRRDVRLEWWRQHRTSISVPVFSLVTMPRPDRLTPFMASTYHRLASIDPLNDGMLFWYDQIVPGSHLLGFVNADHFAIVQSTRHDLPIMGVLFRDDHVPRTLLVEAAIEVVDNVLRGTATRSREDIQAP
;
A
#
# COMPACT_ATOMS: atom_id res chain seq x y z
N MET A 1 -14.08 1.69 14.42
CA MET A 1 -13.75 1.97 15.84
C MET A 1 -12.50 1.18 16.17
N LEU A 2 -11.38 1.84 16.44
CA LEU A 2 -10.16 1.17 16.92
C LEU A 2 -10.46 0.61 18.32
N LEU A 3 -10.22 -0.68 18.52
CA LEU A 3 -10.36 -1.31 19.83
C LEU A 3 -9.20 -0.82 20.71
N ARG A 4 -9.52 -0.26 21.88
CA ARG A 4 -8.54 0.11 22.90
C ARG A 4 -8.30 -1.05 23.85
N LEU A 5 -7.04 -1.25 24.23
CA LEU A 5 -6.69 -2.20 25.29
C LEU A 5 -6.84 -1.55 26.68
N PRO A 6 -7.17 -2.34 27.72
CA PRO A 6 -7.20 -1.83 29.09
C PRO A 6 -5.83 -1.25 29.48
N GLY A 7 -5.79 0.03 29.84
CA GLY A 7 -4.57 0.73 30.27
C GLY A 7 -3.87 1.56 29.21
N GLU A 8 -4.38 1.66 27.98
CA GLU A 8 -3.89 2.64 27.01
C GLU A 8 -4.18 4.07 27.49
N GLU A 9 -3.14 4.89 27.64
CA GLU A 9 -3.27 6.32 27.90
C GLU A 9 -4.04 7.01 26.76
N ALA A 10 -4.71 8.13 27.07
CA ALA A 10 -5.37 8.93 26.06
C ALA A 10 -4.36 9.44 25.03
N LEU A 11 -4.69 9.33 23.74
CA LEU A 11 -3.86 9.80 22.63
C LEU A 11 -3.33 11.22 22.86
N TYR A 12 -2.07 11.43 22.47
CA TYR A 12 -1.36 12.70 22.51
C TYR A 12 -2.22 13.83 21.90
N THR A 13 -2.35 14.95 22.62
CA THR A 13 -3.35 16.02 22.35
C THR A 13 -2.89 17.12 21.40
N ALA A 14 -1.64 17.08 20.91
CA ALA A 14 -1.29 17.90 19.75
C ALA A 14 -2.02 17.32 18.53
N SER A 15 -2.61 18.15 17.66
CA SER A 15 -3.16 17.65 16.39
C SER A 15 -2.03 16.92 15.66
N PRO A 16 -2.06 15.57 15.55
CA PRO A 16 -0.93 14.79 15.06
C PRO A 16 -0.48 15.35 13.70
N ALA A 17 -1.45 15.69 12.86
CA ALA A 17 -1.25 16.21 11.51
C ALA A 17 -0.36 17.46 11.41
N ALA A 18 -0.44 18.43 12.33
CA ALA A 18 0.38 19.65 12.25
C ALA A 18 1.87 19.37 12.53
N ASP A 19 2.15 18.37 13.37
CA ASP A 19 3.49 17.92 13.67
C ASP A 19 4.05 17.01 12.56
N LEU A 20 3.19 16.13 12.02
CA LEU A 20 3.48 15.31 10.85
C LEU A 20 3.82 16.17 9.63
N ALA A 21 3.03 17.20 9.34
CA ALA A 21 3.23 18.12 8.22
C ALA A 21 4.60 18.82 8.24
N ARG A 22 5.16 19.08 9.42
CA ARG A 22 6.49 19.69 9.54
C ARG A 22 7.64 18.72 9.29
N ARG A 23 7.43 17.43 9.57
CA ARG A 23 8.50 16.41 9.50
C ARG A 23 8.50 15.63 8.20
N TYR A 24 7.33 15.36 7.64
CA TYR A 24 7.17 14.42 6.55
C TYR A 24 6.29 14.99 5.44
N ARG A 25 6.61 14.54 4.24
CA ARG A 25 5.68 14.52 3.11
C ARG A 25 5.09 13.11 3.02
N VAL A 26 3.88 12.98 2.51
CA VAL A 26 3.20 11.68 2.38
C VAL A 26 2.96 11.40 0.91
N ALA A 27 3.22 10.17 0.46
CA ALA A 27 2.85 9.76 -0.88
C ALA A 27 2.09 8.44 -0.91
N PHE A 28 1.24 8.28 -1.92
CA PHE A 28 0.43 7.08 -2.14
C PHE A 28 0.75 6.47 -3.52
N VAL A 29 1.08 5.17 -3.52
CA VAL A 29 1.30 4.36 -4.72
C VAL A 29 0.18 3.33 -4.81
N PRO A 30 -0.71 3.40 -5.82
CA PRO A 30 -1.82 2.48 -5.95
C PRO A 30 -1.39 1.15 -6.61
N GLY A 31 -2.32 0.18 -6.63
CA GLY A 31 -2.07 -1.15 -7.19
C GLY A 31 -2.55 -1.36 -8.63
N MET A 32 -2.65 -2.64 -8.98
CA MET A 32 -3.14 -3.10 -10.29
C MET A 32 -4.57 -2.59 -10.54
N LEU A 33 -4.87 -2.24 -11.79
CA LEU A 33 -6.16 -1.72 -12.28
C LEU A 33 -6.63 -0.38 -11.65
N ALA A 34 -5.82 0.27 -10.82
CA ALA A 34 -6.25 1.46 -10.10
C ALA A 34 -6.63 2.66 -10.99
N ASP A 35 -6.00 2.80 -12.16
CA ASP A 35 -6.33 3.84 -13.15
C ASP A 35 -7.41 3.40 -14.15
N CYS A 36 -7.84 2.14 -14.11
CA CYS A 36 -8.80 1.57 -15.07
C CYS A 36 -10.27 1.83 -14.71
N VAL A 37 -10.54 2.29 -13.48
CA VAL A 37 -11.88 2.57 -12.95
C VAL A 37 -12.27 4.06 -13.02
N GLY A 38 -11.46 4.87 -13.70
CA GLY A 38 -11.70 6.30 -13.92
C GLY A 38 -11.34 7.18 -12.71
N THR A 39 -11.38 8.50 -12.92
CA THR A 39 -10.96 9.49 -11.90
C THR A 39 -11.88 9.58 -10.68
N MET A 40 -13.06 8.94 -10.73
CA MET A 40 -14.04 8.96 -9.65
C MET A 40 -13.62 8.08 -8.47
N VAL A 41 -12.85 7.01 -8.70
CA VAL A 41 -12.44 6.06 -7.65
C VAL A 41 -10.91 6.07 -7.55
N ARG A 42 -10.39 7.01 -6.77
CA ARG A 42 -8.95 7.14 -6.51
C ARG A 42 -8.61 6.43 -5.19
N PRO A 43 -7.82 5.34 -5.19
CA PRO A 43 -7.24 4.79 -3.97
C PRO A 43 -6.64 5.90 -3.11
N PHE A 44 -6.97 5.89 -1.82
CA PHE A 44 -6.60 6.89 -0.83
C PHE A 44 -7.18 8.30 -1.02
N GLY A 45 -8.01 8.57 -2.03
CA GLY A 45 -8.47 9.94 -2.34
C GLY A 45 -9.14 10.68 -1.17
N GLY A 46 -9.87 9.98 -0.30
CA GLY A 46 -10.39 10.54 0.94
C GLY A 46 -9.30 10.91 1.95
N VAL A 47 -8.34 10.01 2.16
CA VAL A 47 -7.19 10.22 3.05
C VAL A 47 -6.32 11.37 2.57
N GLU A 48 -6.08 11.47 1.25
CA GLU A 48 -5.33 12.56 0.67
C GLU A 48 -5.97 13.92 0.96
N ARG A 49 -7.30 14.01 0.80
CA ARG A 49 -8.05 15.23 1.13
C ARG A 49 -7.93 15.59 2.60
N ASP A 50 -8.13 14.62 3.50
CA ASP A 50 -8.11 14.86 4.93
C ASP A 50 -6.72 15.31 5.41
N LEU A 51 -5.65 14.63 4.94
CA LEU A 51 -4.27 15.00 5.26
C LEU A 51 -3.89 16.38 4.69
N ALA A 52 -4.28 16.68 3.45
CA ALA A 52 -4.03 17.98 2.84
C ALA A 52 -4.77 19.12 3.57
N GLN A 53 -6.03 18.90 3.98
CA GLN A 53 -6.77 19.84 4.82
C GLN A 53 -6.10 20.08 6.18
N ALA A 54 -5.41 19.07 6.70
CA ALA A 54 -4.63 19.16 7.91
C ALA A 54 -3.21 19.75 7.70
N GLY A 55 -2.88 20.19 6.47
CA GLY A 55 -1.64 20.89 6.13
C GLY A 55 -0.46 19.98 5.75
N VAL A 56 -0.68 18.68 5.58
CA VAL A 56 0.36 17.74 5.14
C VAL A 56 0.51 17.83 3.62
N ASP A 57 1.74 17.89 3.12
CA ASP A 57 2.01 17.79 1.69
C ASP A 57 1.85 16.34 1.22
N VAL A 58 0.83 16.12 0.40
CA VAL A 58 0.42 14.79 -0.08
C VAL A 58 0.64 14.66 -1.58
N TYR A 59 1.21 13.53 -2.00
CA TYR A 59 1.46 13.20 -3.40
C TYR A 59 0.81 11.87 -3.78
N TYR A 60 0.06 11.85 -4.87
CA TYR A 60 -0.37 10.60 -5.49
C TYR A 60 0.55 10.27 -6.65
N LEU A 61 1.09 9.07 -6.63
CA LEU A 61 2.08 8.61 -7.59
C LEU A 61 1.42 7.55 -8.47
N PRO A 62 0.65 7.94 -9.50
CA PRO A 62 -0.02 6.99 -10.36
C PRO A 62 0.97 6.06 -11.03
N VAL A 63 0.61 4.78 -11.06
CA VAL A 63 1.26 3.74 -11.85
C VAL A 63 0.32 3.31 -12.97
N ALA A 64 0.84 2.68 -14.02
CA ALA A 64 -0.04 2.08 -15.03
C ALA A 64 -0.68 0.83 -14.39
N GLY A 65 -2.01 0.82 -14.28
CA GLY A 65 -2.73 -0.26 -13.60
C GLY A 65 -2.60 -1.61 -14.30
N ARG A 66 -2.29 -1.61 -15.60
CA ARG A 66 -1.94 -2.80 -16.38
C ARG A 66 -0.47 -2.82 -16.84
N GLY A 67 0.39 -2.10 -16.13
CA GLY A 67 1.83 -2.07 -16.38
C GLY A 67 2.60 -3.07 -15.53
N THR A 68 3.72 -3.58 -16.06
CA THR A 68 4.68 -4.38 -15.29
C THR A 68 5.33 -3.56 -14.19
N SER A 69 5.82 -4.21 -13.14
CA SER A 69 6.51 -3.57 -12.02
C SER A 69 7.79 -2.86 -12.47
N ALA A 70 8.51 -3.42 -13.44
CA ALA A 70 9.67 -2.76 -14.04
C ALA A 70 9.28 -1.44 -14.75
N ALA A 71 8.21 -1.45 -15.57
CA ALA A 71 7.75 -0.25 -16.25
C ALA A 71 7.21 0.80 -15.26
N ASN A 72 6.49 0.35 -14.23
CA ASN A 72 5.99 1.22 -13.17
C ASN A 72 7.11 1.80 -12.31
N ALA A 73 8.19 1.06 -12.04
CA ALA A 73 9.39 1.58 -11.38
C ALA A 73 10.03 2.73 -12.16
N GLU A 74 10.17 2.62 -13.48
CA GLU A 74 10.66 3.72 -14.33
C GLU A 74 9.73 4.95 -14.27
N ARG A 75 8.42 4.71 -14.25
CA ARG A 75 7.41 5.77 -14.11
C ARG A 75 7.49 6.44 -12.74
N LEU A 76 7.66 5.68 -11.66
CA LEU A 76 7.84 6.21 -10.31
C LEU A 76 9.15 6.99 -10.19
N ALA A 77 10.24 6.53 -10.83
CA ALA A 77 11.53 7.22 -10.82
C ALA A 77 11.44 8.63 -11.43
N ARG A 78 10.71 8.76 -12.54
CA ARG A 78 10.43 10.06 -13.17
C ARG A 78 9.58 10.96 -12.28
N GLN A 79 8.57 10.41 -11.61
CA GLN A 79 7.72 11.17 -10.69
C GLN A 79 8.49 11.65 -9.46
N MET A 80 9.30 10.78 -8.84
CA MET A 80 10.18 11.14 -7.74
C MET A 80 11.13 12.29 -8.11
N ALA A 81 11.70 12.24 -9.32
CA ALA A 81 12.58 13.30 -9.82
C ALA A 81 11.86 14.62 -10.12
N ALA A 82 10.53 14.60 -10.28
CA ALA A 82 9.71 15.78 -10.55
C ALA A 82 9.09 16.37 -9.27
N LEU A 83 9.28 15.75 -8.12
CA LEU A 83 8.83 16.30 -6.85
C LEU A 83 9.59 17.60 -6.52
N PRO A 84 8.96 18.54 -5.81
CA PRO A 84 9.64 19.73 -5.32
C PRO A 84 10.86 19.36 -4.48
N ASP A 85 11.93 20.14 -4.65
CA ASP A 85 13.10 20.06 -3.79
C ASP A 85 12.68 20.51 -2.39
N ASP A 86 12.66 19.54 -1.46
CA ASP A 86 12.19 19.73 -0.10
C ASP A 86 12.98 18.80 0.82
N PRO A 87 13.56 19.33 1.91
CA PRO A 87 14.39 18.55 2.82
C PRO A 87 13.58 17.52 3.64
N ARG A 88 12.25 17.66 3.75
CA ARG A 88 11.42 16.70 4.49
C ARG A 88 11.36 15.38 3.73
N PRO A 89 11.66 14.23 4.37
CA PRO A 89 11.56 12.94 3.70
C PRO A 89 10.10 12.53 3.44
N LEU A 90 9.93 11.56 2.56
CA LEU A 90 8.65 10.94 2.20
C LEU A 90 8.39 9.69 3.03
N ILE A 91 7.16 9.57 3.52
CA ILE A 91 6.58 8.29 3.92
C ILE A 91 5.64 7.85 2.79
N VAL A 92 5.94 6.70 2.20
CA VAL A 92 5.21 6.23 1.01
C VAL A 92 4.33 5.04 1.38
N PHE A 93 3.01 5.21 1.21
CA PHE A 93 2.01 4.16 1.37
C PHE A 93 1.81 3.47 0.03
N ALA A 94 2.08 2.16 -0.03
CA ALA A 94 2.00 1.39 -1.26
C ALA A 94 0.97 0.26 -1.11
N HIS A 95 -0.05 0.26 -1.98
CA HIS A 95 -1.16 -0.69 -1.93
C HIS A 95 -1.03 -1.80 -2.96
N SER A 96 -1.30 -3.05 -2.56
CA SER A 96 -1.38 -4.19 -3.48
C SER A 96 -0.11 -4.32 -4.35
N LYS A 97 -0.25 -4.38 -5.69
CA LYS A 97 0.87 -4.37 -6.65
C LYS A 97 1.75 -3.10 -6.58
N GLY A 98 1.23 -2.00 -6.05
CA GLY A 98 1.98 -0.76 -5.86
C GLY A 98 3.20 -0.93 -4.96
N LEU A 99 3.15 -1.90 -4.03
CA LEU A 99 4.32 -2.25 -3.22
C LEU A 99 5.44 -2.88 -4.08
N PRO A 100 5.22 -4.00 -4.80
CA PRO A 100 6.21 -4.50 -5.75
C PRO A 100 6.75 -3.45 -6.73
N ASP A 101 5.89 -2.55 -7.24
CA ASP A 101 6.31 -1.48 -8.14
C ASP A 101 7.28 -0.49 -7.46
N LEU A 102 7.00 -0.13 -6.21
CA LEU A 102 7.85 0.74 -5.41
C LEU A 102 9.15 0.05 -4.96
N LEU A 103 9.10 -1.23 -4.62
CA LEU A 103 10.30 -1.99 -4.26
C LEU A 103 11.25 -2.16 -5.46
N GLU A 104 10.69 -2.33 -6.67
CA GLU A 104 11.46 -2.34 -7.91
C GLU A 104 12.11 -0.97 -8.19
N LEU A 105 11.44 0.14 -7.87
CA LEU A 105 12.07 1.47 -7.86
C LEU A 105 13.25 1.52 -6.89
N VAL A 106 13.07 1.10 -5.64
CA VAL A 106 14.13 1.15 -4.61
C VAL A 106 15.35 0.34 -5.04
N ALA A 107 15.12 -0.87 -5.59
CA ALA A 107 16.18 -1.76 -6.01
C ALA A 107 16.95 -1.25 -7.25
N ARG A 108 16.25 -0.71 -8.26
CA ARG A 108 16.86 -0.31 -9.54
C ARG A 108 17.34 1.14 -9.57
N HIS A 109 16.66 2.02 -8.84
CA HIS A 109 16.87 3.46 -8.86
C HIS A 109 17.08 4.02 -7.44
N PRO A 110 18.06 3.50 -6.67
CA PRO A 110 18.24 3.92 -5.27
C PRO A 110 18.48 5.43 -5.12
N ALA A 111 19.17 6.05 -6.09
CA ALA A 111 19.37 7.50 -6.12
C ALA A 111 18.06 8.30 -6.30
N LYS A 112 17.01 7.71 -6.87
CA LYS A 112 15.68 8.36 -6.97
C LYS A 112 14.80 8.05 -5.75
N ALA A 113 15.05 6.93 -5.08
CA ALA A 113 14.34 6.53 -3.87
C ALA A 113 14.92 7.15 -2.57
N HIS A 114 16.06 7.85 -2.62
CA HIS A 114 16.77 8.31 -1.42
C HIS A 114 16.00 9.27 -0.50
N HIS A 115 14.96 9.94 -1.02
CA HIS A 115 14.09 10.80 -0.20
C HIS A 115 13.02 10.02 0.58
N ILE A 116 12.86 8.72 0.33
CA ILE A 116 11.90 7.87 1.03
C ILE A 116 12.51 7.46 2.37
N ALA A 117 11.94 7.96 3.47
CA ALA A 117 12.36 7.56 4.82
C ALA A 117 11.75 6.23 5.25
N ALA A 118 10.53 5.91 4.79
CA ALA A 118 9.85 4.67 5.12
C ALA A 118 8.83 4.29 4.04
N ILE A 119 8.58 2.99 3.92
CA ILE A 119 7.50 2.43 3.11
C ILE A 119 6.48 1.79 4.03
N VAL A 120 5.21 2.14 3.87
CA VAL A 120 4.08 1.45 4.51
C VAL A 120 3.37 0.61 3.45
N SER A 121 3.59 -0.71 3.49
CA SER A 121 2.82 -1.70 2.74
C SER A 121 1.40 -1.74 3.29
N VAL A 122 0.41 -1.49 2.44
CA VAL A 122 -1.02 -1.59 2.77
C VAL A 122 -1.62 -2.70 1.92
N ALA A 123 -1.85 -3.87 2.50
CA ALA A 123 -2.25 -5.05 1.73
C ALA A 123 -1.35 -5.31 0.50
N GLY A 124 -0.04 -5.10 0.64
CA GLY A 124 0.91 -5.23 -0.46
C GLY A 124 1.05 -6.68 -0.94
N ALA A 125 1.21 -6.89 -2.24
CA ALA A 125 1.44 -8.21 -2.83
C ALA A 125 2.89 -8.67 -2.62
N VAL A 126 3.31 -8.85 -1.36
CA VAL A 126 4.70 -9.12 -0.98
C VAL A 126 5.19 -10.43 -1.55
N GLN A 127 4.44 -11.50 -1.29
CA GLN A 127 4.77 -12.86 -1.74
C GLN A 127 3.91 -13.29 -2.94
N GLY A 128 3.22 -12.34 -3.58
CA GLY A 128 2.26 -12.60 -4.65
C GLY A 128 0.90 -13.10 -4.16
N SER A 129 0.07 -13.50 -5.11
CA SER A 129 -1.28 -14.01 -4.92
C SER A 129 -1.42 -15.35 -5.64
N LEU A 130 -2.00 -16.34 -4.96
CA LEU A 130 -2.40 -17.59 -5.61
C LEU A 130 -3.40 -17.35 -6.75
N LEU A 131 -4.25 -16.32 -6.64
CA LEU A 131 -5.19 -15.98 -7.71
C LEU A 131 -4.46 -15.57 -8.99
N ALA A 132 -3.28 -14.96 -8.89
CA ALA A 132 -2.49 -14.59 -10.06
C ALA A 132 -1.91 -15.82 -10.78
N ASP A 133 -1.62 -16.88 -10.04
CA ASP A 133 -1.21 -18.17 -10.61
C ASP A 133 -2.41 -18.88 -11.27
N GLU A 134 -3.56 -18.85 -10.61
CA GLU A 134 -4.76 -19.58 -11.03
C GLU A 134 -5.59 -18.91 -12.13
N LEU A 135 -5.61 -17.57 -12.19
CA LEU A 135 -6.38 -16.77 -13.15
C LEU A 135 -5.50 -16.18 -14.26
N ARG A 136 -4.23 -16.60 -14.34
CA ARG A 136 -3.23 -16.04 -15.24
C ARG A 136 -3.69 -16.04 -16.70
N SER A 137 -4.20 -17.17 -17.16
CA SER A 137 -4.58 -17.39 -18.56
C SER A 137 -5.82 -16.56 -18.91
N GLU A 138 -6.82 -16.58 -18.03
CA GLU A 138 -8.05 -15.80 -18.14
C GLU A 138 -7.72 -14.31 -18.16
N TYR A 139 -6.87 -13.84 -17.26
CA TYR A 139 -6.43 -12.44 -17.25
C TYR A 139 -5.75 -12.05 -18.57
N ARG A 140 -4.79 -12.86 -19.03
CA ARG A 140 -4.04 -12.61 -20.27
C ARG A 140 -4.95 -12.54 -21.50
N VAL A 141 -5.91 -13.45 -21.62
CA VAL A 141 -6.80 -13.54 -22.78
C VAL A 141 -7.95 -12.53 -22.70
N LEU A 142 -8.52 -12.31 -21.52
CA LEU A 142 -9.79 -11.62 -21.36
C LEU A 142 -9.67 -10.21 -20.80
N LEU A 143 -8.59 -9.81 -20.12
CA LEU A 143 -8.54 -8.54 -19.39
C LEU A 143 -7.37 -7.63 -19.77
N SER A 144 -6.21 -8.22 -20.07
CA SER A 144 -4.98 -7.46 -20.37
C SER A 144 -5.16 -6.40 -21.46
N SER A 145 -5.88 -6.75 -22.53
CA SER A 145 -6.07 -5.93 -23.73
C SER A 145 -7.47 -5.30 -23.85
N LEU A 146 -8.35 -5.49 -22.86
CA LEU A 146 -9.70 -4.91 -22.92
C LEU A 146 -9.65 -3.37 -22.99
N PRO A 147 -10.57 -2.73 -23.72
CA PRO A 147 -10.67 -1.27 -23.77
C PRO A 147 -11.31 -0.74 -22.47
N LEU A 148 -10.51 -0.70 -21.40
CA LEU A 148 -10.83 -0.05 -20.14
C LEU A 148 -10.43 1.44 -20.19
N LEU A 149 -10.67 2.19 -19.11
CA LEU A 149 -10.32 3.62 -19.01
C LEU A 149 -8.81 3.90 -18.84
N CYS A 150 -7.98 2.85 -18.85
CA CYS A 150 -6.53 2.88 -18.70
C CYS A 150 -5.86 2.25 -19.92
N GLU A 151 -4.57 2.52 -20.10
CA GLU A 151 -3.77 1.92 -21.18
C GLU A 151 -3.84 0.37 -21.12
N PRO A 152 -3.88 -0.31 -22.28
CA PRO A 152 -3.78 -1.77 -22.36
C PRO A 152 -2.47 -2.29 -21.76
N GLY A 153 -2.55 -3.45 -21.12
CA GLY A 153 -1.38 -4.22 -20.71
C GLY A 153 -0.94 -5.21 -21.78
N THR A 154 0.20 -5.86 -21.53
CA THR A 154 0.70 -6.98 -22.36
C THR A 154 0.23 -8.34 -21.83
N GLY A 155 -0.40 -8.35 -20.66
CA GLY A 155 -0.73 -9.56 -19.90
C GLY A 155 0.42 -10.06 -19.04
N GLU A 156 1.59 -9.43 -19.07
CA GLU A 156 2.75 -9.77 -18.23
C GLU A 156 2.66 -9.13 -16.85
N GLU A 157 1.87 -8.07 -16.69
CA GLU A 157 1.66 -7.39 -15.41
C GLU A 157 1.05 -8.28 -14.33
N ILE A 158 0.34 -9.35 -14.71
CA ILE A 158 -0.17 -10.36 -13.77
C ILE A 158 0.95 -11.25 -13.22
N ASP A 159 2.02 -11.46 -14.00
CA ASP A 159 3.16 -12.26 -13.55
C ASP A 159 3.89 -11.57 -12.39
N ASP A 160 3.85 -10.25 -12.33
CA ASP A 160 4.39 -9.46 -11.21
C ASP A 160 3.63 -9.63 -9.89
N VAL A 161 2.53 -10.37 -9.86
CA VAL A 161 1.87 -10.69 -8.59
C VAL A 161 1.72 -12.19 -8.41
N ARG A 162 2.44 -13.00 -9.19
CA ARG A 162 2.54 -14.44 -8.97
C ARG A 162 3.51 -14.78 -7.85
N ARG A 163 3.24 -15.91 -7.18
CA ARG A 163 4.00 -16.29 -5.99
C ARG A 163 5.46 -16.61 -6.30
N ASP A 164 5.71 -17.44 -7.30
CA ASP A 164 7.05 -17.83 -7.72
C ASP A 164 7.90 -16.61 -8.11
N VAL A 165 7.31 -15.69 -8.87
CA VAL A 165 7.98 -14.45 -9.32
C VAL A 165 8.33 -13.55 -8.13
N ARG A 166 7.42 -13.34 -7.17
CA ARG A 166 7.70 -12.47 -6.01
C ARG A 166 8.68 -13.10 -5.03
N LEU A 167 8.60 -14.40 -4.77
CA LEU A 167 9.58 -15.08 -3.92
C LEU A 167 10.98 -15.06 -4.52
N GLU A 168 11.10 -15.28 -5.84
CA GLU A 168 12.37 -15.18 -6.54
C GLU A 168 12.91 -13.75 -6.54
N TRP A 169 12.03 -12.75 -6.71
CA TRP A 169 12.40 -11.35 -6.62
C TRP A 169 13.03 -11.01 -5.25
N TRP A 170 12.40 -11.44 -4.15
CA TRP A 170 12.95 -11.25 -2.79
C TRP A 170 14.30 -11.96 -2.62
N ARG A 171 14.44 -13.17 -3.16
CA ARG A 171 15.71 -13.91 -3.10
C ARG A 171 16.85 -13.11 -3.73
N GLN A 172 16.58 -12.42 -4.84
CA GLN A 172 17.57 -11.65 -5.60
C GLN A 172 17.81 -10.24 -5.04
N HIS A 173 16.78 -9.57 -4.52
CA HIS A 173 16.81 -8.12 -4.26
C HIS A 173 16.65 -7.72 -2.79
N ARG A 174 16.44 -8.65 -1.84
CA ARG A 174 16.21 -8.31 -0.43
C ARG A 174 17.29 -7.41 0.18
N THR A 175 18.55 -7.56 -0.24
CA THR A 175 19.67 -6.75 0.26
C THR A 175 19.71 -5.35 -0.34
N SER A 176 18.97 -5.11 -1.42
CA SER A 176 18.84 -3.81 -2.07
C SER A 176 17.77 -2.92 -1.40
N ILE A 177 16.95 -3.48 -0.52
CA ILE A 177 15.94 -2.74 0.24
C ILE A 177 16.60 -2.07 1.44
N SER A 178 17.04 -0.83 1.25
CA SER A 178 17.71 0.00 2.26
C SER A 178 16.74 0.84 3.10
N VAL A 179 15.46 0.87 2.73
CA VAL A 179 14.42 1.68 3.37
C VAL A 179 13.64 0.81 4.35
N PRO A 180 13.37 1.27 5.59
CA PRO A 180 12.54 0.52 6.53
C PRO A 180 11.12 0.37 6.00
N VAL A 181 10.61 -0.86 6.08
CA VAL A 181 9.27 -1.20 5.62
C VAL A 181 8.38 -1.53 6.82
N PHE A 182 7.13 -1.12 6.73
CA PHE A 182 6.07 -1.34 7.70
C PHE A 182 4.92 -2.05 6.99
N SER A 183 4.36 -3.10 7.58
CA SER A 183 3.30 -3.91 6.98
C SER A 183 1.98 -3.72 7.71
N LEU A 184 0.96 -3.25 6.99
CA LEU A 184 -0.42 -3.21 7.43
C LEU A 184 -1.22 -4.26 6.64
N VAL A 185 -1.61 -5.33 7.34
CA VAL A 185 -2.26 -6.51 6.75
C VAL A 185 -3.77 -6.31 6.79
N THR A 186 -4.46 -6.74 5.75
CA THR A 186 -5.92 -6.73 5.68
C THR A 186 -6.48 -8.14 5.79
N MET A 187 -7.55 -8.29 6.57
CA MET A 187 -8.20 -9.55 6.87
C MET A 187 -9.65 -9.27 7.30
N PRO A 188 -10.59 -9.17 6.36
CA PRO A 188 -11.98 -8.88 6.65
C PRO A 188 -12.62 -10.05 7.40
N ARG A 189 -13.47 -9.73 8.36
CA ARG A 189 -14.49 -10.67 8.81
C ARG A 189 -15.50 -10.91 7.68
N PRO A 190 -16.23 -12.04 7.69
CA PRO A 190 -17.24 -12.33 6.66
C PRO A 190 -18.31 -11.22 6.48
N ASP A 191 -18.67 -10.50 7.55
CA ASP A 191 -19.63 -9.38 7.50
C ASP A 191 -19.06 -8.11 6.84
N ARG A 192 -17.75 -8.06 6.60
CA ARG A 192 -17.00 -6.92 6.06
C ARG A 192 -16.42 -7.17 4.69
N LEU A 193 -16.71 -8.32 4.08
CA LEU A 193 -16.31 -8.62 2.73
C LEU A 193 -17.22 -7.89 1.74
N THR A 194 -16.61 -7.11 0.86
CA THR A 194 -17.27 -6.52 -0.31
C THR A 194 -17.85 -7.63 -1.21
N PRO A 195 -19.17 -7.65 -1.47
CA PRO A 195 -19.83 -8.70 -2.26
C PRO A 195 -19.16 -9.05 -3.60
N PHE A 196 -18.63 -8.06 -4.31
CA PHE A 196 -17.92 -8.28 -5.58
C PHE A 196 -16.68 -9.20 -5.44
N MET A 197 -16.07 -9.25 -4.26
CA MET A 197 -14.89 -10.07 -3.97
C MET A 197 -15.25 -11.45 -3.40
N ALA A 198 -16.53 -11.76 -3.22
CA ALA A 198 -16.95 -13.02 -2.61
C ALA A 198 -16.37 -14.24 -3.33
N SER A 199 -16.37 -14.23 -4.67
CA SER A 199 -15.86 -15.35 -5.46
C SER A 199 -14.36 -15.59 -5.24
N THR A 200 -13.54 -14.54 -5.27
CA THR A 200 -12.08 -14.67 -5.10
C THR A 200 -11.72 -14.98 -3.65
N TYR A 201 -12.43 -14.38 -2.70
CA TYR A 201 -12.32 -14.70 -1.28
C TYR A 201 -12.61 -16.18 -0.99
N HIS A 202 -13.73 -16.72 -1.49
CA HIS A 202 -14.09 -18.12 -1.26
C HIS A 202 -13.10 -19.09 -1.89
N ARG A 203 -12.52 -18.72 -3.04
CA ARG A 203 -11.48 -19.51 -3.70
C ARG A 203 -10.24 -19.61 -2.83
N LEU A 204 -9.73 -18.50 -2.29
CA LEU A 204 -8.63 -18.49 -1.33
C LEU A 204 -9.00 -19.19 -0.01
N ALA A 205 -10.22 -18.98 0.48
CA ALA A 205 -10.72 -19.55 1.73
C ALA A 205 -10.83 -21.09 1.73
N SER A 206 -10.86 -21.73 0.55
CA SER A 206 -10.75 -23.18 0.43
C SER A 206 -9.38 -23.73 0.86
N ILE A 207 -8.36 -22.87 0.93
CA ILE A 207 -7.00 -23.20 1.37
C ILE A 207 -6.73 -22.60 2.76
N ASP A 208 -6.94 -21.29 2.91
CA ASP A 208 -6.83 -20.59 4.20
C ASP A 208 -7.94 -19.50 4.29
N PRO A 209 -8.83 -19.56 5.30
CA PRO A 209 -9.92 -18.59 5.45
C PRO A 209 -9.43 -17.15 5.73
N LEU A 210 -8.17 -16.98 6.13
CA LEU A 210 -7.57 -15.68 6.45
C LEU A 210 -6.97 -15.04 5.18
N ASN A 211 -7.83 -14.39 4.41
CA ASN A 211 -7.43 -13.65 3.21
C ASN A 211 -8.28 -12.38 3.05
N ASP A 212 -7.77 -11.42 2.30
CA ASP A 212 -8.47 -10.14 2.06
C ASP A 212 -9.36 -10.16 0.81
N GLY A 213 -9.55 -11.32 0.18
CA GLY A 213 -10.22 -11.51 -1.11
C GLY A 213 -9.30 -11.46 -2.32
N MET A 214 -8.04 -11.04 -2.16
CA MET A 214 -7.01 -11.01 -3.21
C MET A 214 -5.69 -11.68 -2.77
N LEU A 215 -5.34 -11.59 -1.49
CA LEU A 215 -4.09 -12.07 -0.90
C LEU A 215 -4.37 -12.79 0.42
N PHE A 216 -3.60 -13.84 0.71
CA PHE A 216 -3.54 -14.40 2.07
C PHE A 216 -2.89 -13.40 3.03
N TRP A 217 -3.21 -13.49 4.32
CA TRP A 217 -2.65 -12.60 5.34
C TRP A 217 -1.11 -12.65 5.39
N TYR A 218 -0.52 -13.84 5.24
CA TYR A 218 0.93 -14.02 5.30
C TYR A 218 1.62 -13.48 4.04
N ASP A 219 0.92 -13.42 2.90
CA ASP A 219 1.46 -12.89 1.65
C ASP A 219 1.53 -11.36 1.60
N GLN A 220 1.04 -10.69 2.65
CA GLN A 220 1.04 -9.24 2.81
C GLN A 220 2.18 -8.73 3.72
N ILE A 221 2.95 -9.62 4.36
CA ILE A 221 3.97 -9.26 5.35
C ILE A 221 5.36 -9.27 4.71
N VAL A 222 6.02 -8.10 4.69
CA VAL A 222 7.40 -7.97 4.21
C VAL A 222 8.37 -8.63 5.18
N PRO A 223 9.25 -9.55 4.73
CA PRO A 223 10.25 -10.17 5.60
C PRO A 223 11.16 -9.13 6.26
N GLY A 224 11.32 -9.21 7.59
CA GLY A 224 12.14 -8.27 8.36
C GLY A 224 11.52 -6.87 8.54
N SER A 225 10.26 -6.68 8.14
CA SER A 225 9.54 -5.42 8.33
C SER A 225 8.95 -5.26 9.74
N HIS A 226 8.47 -4.06 10.04
CA HIS A 226 7.66 -3.80 11.22
C HIS A 226 6.18 -4.12 10.92
N LEU A 227 5.58 -5.07 11.65
CA LEU A 227 4.15 -5.35 11.52
C LEU A 227 3.35 -4.29 12.31
N LEU A 228 2.56 -3.47 11.60
CA LEU A 228 1.70 -2.46 12.21
C LEU A 228 0.40 -3.05 12.75
N GLY A 229 -0.10 -4.11 12.12
CA GLY A 229 -1.29 -4.83 12.59
C GLY A 229 -2.14 -5.43 11.48
N PHE A 230 -3.31 -5.92 11.89
CA PHE A 230 -4.31 -6.55 11.02
C PHE A 230 -5.59 -5.70 11.03
N VAL A 231 -6.01 -5.26 9.85
CA VAL A 231 -7.18 -4.42 9.67
C VAL A 231 -8.35 -5.27 9.22
N ASN A 232 -9.48 -5.13 9.90
CA ASN A 232 -10.76 -5.73 9.52
C ASN A 232 -11.37 -4.96 8.33
N ALA A 233 -10.73 -5.09 7.18
CA ALA A 233 -11.12 -4.54 5.89
C ALA A 233 -10.72 -5.54 4.81
N ASP A 234 -11.44 -5.57 3.70
CA ASP A 234 -11.01 -6.30 2.51
C ASP A 234 -10.00 -5.50 1.68
N HIS A 235 -9.49 -6.12 0.62
CA HIS A 235 -8.42 -5.59 -0.22
C HIS A 235 -8.70 -4.20 -0.82
N PHE A 236 -9.96 -3.86 -1.11
CA PHE A 236 -10.33 -2.55 -1.68
C PHE A 236 -10.84 -1.58 -0.61
N ALA A 237 -11.59 -2.09 0.37
CA ALA A 237 -12.13 -1.30 1.47
C ALA A 237 -11.02 -0.61 2.28
N ILE A 238 -9.80 -1.15 2.34
CA ILE A 238 -8.69 -0.49 3.04
C ILE A 238 -8.26 0.85 2.40
N VAL A 239 -8.51 1.06 1.10
CA VAL A 239 -7.99 2.21 0.36
C VAL A 239 -9.07 3.05 -0.33
N GLN A 240 -10.27 2.53 -0.54
CA GLN A 240 -11.34 3.23 -1.26
C GLN A 240 -12.64 3.27 -0.47
N SER A 241 -13.38 4.39 -0.58
CA SER A 241 -14.73 4.58 -0.02
C SER A 241 -15.72 4.81 -1.16
N THR A 242 -16.14 3.73 -1.80
CA THR A 242 -17.09 3.69 -2.91
C THR A 242 -18.45 4.33 -2.56
N ARG A 243 -18.90 4.35 -1.30
CA ARG A 243 -20.11 5.11 -0.95
C ARG A 243 -19.98 6.62 -1.09
N HIS A 244 -18.79 7.17 -0.85
CA HIS A 244 -18.52 8.59 -1.07
C HIS A 244 -18.16 8.88 -2.53
N ASP A 245 -17.44 7.96 -3.17
CA ASP A 245 -16.87 8.15 -4.50
C ASP A 245 -17.86 7.78 -5.62
N LEU A 246 -18.75 6.80 -5.39
CA LEU A 246 -19.78 6.31 -6.32
C LEU A 246 -21.07 5.88 -5.57
N PRO A 247 -21.95 6.82 -5.15
CA PRO A 247 -23.11 6.53 -4.29
C PRO A 247 -24.06 5.45 -4.85
N ILE A 248 -24.22 5.37 -6.18
CA ILE A 248 -25.08 4.40 -6.87
C ILE A 248 -24.57 2.95 -6.69
N MET A 249 -23.26 2.76 -6.48
CA MET A 249 -22.64 1.45 -6.29
C MET A 249 -22.46 1.08 -4.81
N GLY A 250 -22.85 1.96 -3.88
CA GLY A 250 -22.59 1.82 -2.44
C GLY A 250 -23.23 0.61 -1.73
N VAL A 251 -24.12 -0.13 -2.40
CA VAL A 251 -24.67 -1.40 -1.91
C VAL A 251 -23.77 -2.61 -2.21
N LEU A 252 -22.86 -2.47 -3.18
CA LEU A 252 -21.93 -3.51 -3.63
C LEU A 252 -20.62 -3.52 -2.84
N PHE A 253 -20.41 -2.55 -1.93
CA PHE A 253 -19.19 -2.37 -1.15
C PHE A 253 -19.50 -2.34 0.36
N ARG A 254 -18.55 -2.85 1.16
CA ARG A 254 -18.63 -2.91 2.64
C ARG A 254 -17.47 -2.14 3.26
N ASP A 255 -17.44 -0.85 2.98
CA ASP A 255 -16.26 0.00 3.11
C ASP A 255 -16.47 1.22 4.03
N ASP A 256 -17.71 1.47 4.45
CA ASP A 256 -18.16 2.63 5.23
C ASP A 256 -17.60 2.70 6.66
N HIS A 257 -17.01 1.61 7.15
CA HIS A 257 -16.55 1.50 8.54
C HIS A 257 -15.04 1.54 8.71
N VAL A 258 -14.27 1.58 7.60
CA VAL A 258 -12.81 1.58 7.65
C VAL A 258 -12.29 3.00 7.91
N PRO A 259 -11.64 3.26 9.06
CA PRO A 259 -11.17 4.60 9.41
C PRO A 259 -9.82 4.90 8.74
N ARG A 260 -9.82 4.99 7.41
CA ARG A 260 -8.59 5.02 6.58
C ARG A 260 -7.64 6.15 6.97
N THR A 261 -8.15 7.37 7.18
CA THR A 261 -7.34 8.52 7.57
C THR A 261 -6.68 8.29 8.92
N LEU A 262 -7.43 7.84 9.94
CA LEU A 262 -6.87 7.50 11.25
C LEU A 262 -5.84 6.37 11.17
N LEU A 263 -6.05 5.37 10.31
CA LEU A 263 -5.07 4.29 10.10
C LEU A 263 -3.76 4.83 9.52
N VAL A 264 -3.84 5.75 8.56
CA VAL A 264 -2.66 6.38 7.95
C VAL A 264 -1.95 7.29 8.96
N GLU A 265 -2.68 8.14 9.68
CA GLU A 265 -2.10 8.99 10.73
C GLU A 265 -1.41 8.16 11.83
N ALA A 266 -2.05 7.10 12.31
CA ALA A 266 -1.48 6.19 13.30
C ALA A 266 -0.23 5.46 12.75
N ALA A 267 -0.26 5.03 11.49
CA ALA A 267 0.90 4.42 10.85
C ALA A 267 2.09 5.41 10.78
N ILE A 268 1.83 6.66 10.41
CA ILE A 268 2.87 7.71 10.38
C ILE A 268 3.46 7.94 11.78
N GLU A 269 2.63 7.98 12.83
CA GLU A 269 3.09 8.13 14.20
C GLU A 269 4.03 6.99 14.63
N VAL A 270 3.67 5.74 14.34
CA VAL A 270 4.52 4.58 14.62
C VAL A 270 5.83 4.64 13.82
N VAL A 271 5.76 5.02 12.54
CA VAL A 271 6.93 5.20 11.68
C VAL A 271 7.88 6.26 12.26
N ASP A 272 7.37 7.44 12.62
CA ASP A 272 8.14 8.52 13.22
C ASP A 272 8.83 8.07 14.53
N ASN A 273 8.11 7.33 15.38
CA ASN A 273 8.67 6.78 16.61
C ASN A 273 9.84 5.82 16.35
N VAL A 274 9.70 4.92 15.36
CA VAL A 274 10.76 3.97 14.99
C VAL A 274 11.96 4.69 14.36
N LEU A 275 11.73 5.63 13.44
CA LEU A 275 12.81 6.37 12.80
C LEU A 275 13.63 7.20 13.80
N ARG A 276 12.95 7.85 14.77
CA ARG A 276 13.62 8.59 15.84
C ARG A 276 14.37 7.66 16.80
N GLY A 277 13.77 6.53 17.17
CA GLY A 277 14.42 5.53 18.03
C GLY A 277 15.72 4.97 17.42
N THR A 278 15.73 4.73 16.11
CA THR A 278 16.93 4.29 15.38
C THR A 278 18.00 5.38 15.35
N ALA A 279 17.62 6.64 15.08
CA ALA A 279 18.56 7.77 15.05
C ALA A 279 19.26 8.01 16.40
N THR A 280 18.55 7.81 17.52
CA THR A 280 19.13 7.94 18.86
C THR A 280 20.16 6.84 19.13
N ARG A 281 19.84 5.57 18.81
CA ARG A 281 20.79 4.45 19.01
C ARG A 281 22.06 4.62 18.17
N SER A 282 21.93 5.05 16.91
CA SER A 282 23.10 5.29 16.06
C SER A 282 24.01 6.40 16.59
N ARG A 283 23.47 7.41 17.31
CA ARG A 283 24.28 8.45 17.95
C ARG A 283 25.00 7.94 19.20
N GLU A 284 24.35 7.08 19.97
CA GLU A 284 24.94 6.44 21.15
C GLU A 284 26.06 5.46 20.78
N ASP A 285 25.89 4.68 19.71
CA ASP A 285 26.92 3.74 19.22
C ASP A 285 28.18 4.45 18.67
N ILE A 286 28.04 5.67 18.14
CA ILE A 286 29.18 6.50 17.69
C ILE A 286 29.91 7.16 18.88
N GLN A 287 29.24 7.26 20.03
CA GLN A 287 29.78 7.86 21.26
C GLN A 287 30.25 6.83 22.30
N ALA A 288 30.14 5.54 22.01
CA ALA A 288 30.74 4.49 22.83
C ALA A 288 32.28 4.43 22.58
N PRO A 289 33.10 4.38 23.66
CA PRO A 289 34.56 4.45 23.56
C PRO A 289 35.23 3.24 22.91
#